data_AF-A0A1H7IMX3-F1
#
_entry.id   AF-A0A1H7IMX3-F1
#
_cell.length_a   1.000
_cell.length_b   1.000
_cell.length_c   1.000
_cell.angle_alpha   90.00
_cell.angle_beta   90.00
_cell.angle_gamma   90.00
#
_symmetry.space_group_name_H-M   'P 1'
#
loop_
_entity.id
_entity.type
_entity.pdbx_description
1 polymer ?
#
loop_
_entity_poly.entity_id
_entity_poly.type
_entity_poly.pdbx_seq_one_letter_code
_entity_poly.pdbx_strand_id
1 'polypeptide(L)'
;MANFIELIESSLSQKKGVEFVEQEIKLLFSAIAGTNKIDDAELLFKNLEDIQFVLAKSIFKNGIKVTSFLKKFVYDFDRIDDNDTKKNLYNKIKSEAAQ
;
A
#
# COMPACT_ATOMS: atom_id res chain seq x y z
N MET A 1 -12.49 7.98 -17.42
CA MET A 1 -12.05 8.32 -16.06
C MET A 1 -10.76 7.57 -15.85
N ALA A 2 -9.65 8.25 -15.57
CA ALA A 2 -8.44 7.54 -15.18
C ALA A 2 -8.71 6.86 -13.83
N ASN A 3 -8.58 5.54 -13.79
CA ASN A 3 -8.74 4.79 -12.54
C ASN A 3 -7.52 5.03 -11.65
N PHE A 4 -7.66 5.06 -10.33
CA PHE A 4 -6.55 5.25 -9.38
C PHE A 4 -5.39 4.28 -9.68
N ILE A 5 -5.72 3.04 -10.06
CA ILE A 5 -4.76 2.02 -10.50
C ILE A 5 -3.96 2.46 -11.73
N GLU A 6 -4.59 3.07 -12.73
CA GLU A 6 -3.91 3.55 -13.95
C GLU A 6 -2.96 4.71 -13.62
N LEU A 7 -3.29 5.54 -12.64
CA LEU A 7 -2.40 6.57 -12.13
C LEU A 7 -1.15 5.96 -11.47
N ILE A 8 -1.32 4.93 -10.64
CA ILE A 8 -0.20 4.23 -9.99
C ILE A 8 0.67 3.51 -11.03
N GLU A 9 0.08 2.75 -11.96
CA GLU A 9 0.79 2.06 -13.03
C GLU A 9 1.59 3.04 -13.91
N SER A 10 0.98 4.14 -14.32
CA SER A 10 1.67 5.16 -15.14
C SER A 10 2.79 5.87 -14.37
N SER A 11 2.60 6.12 -13.08
CA SER A 11 3.60 6.76 -12.22
C SER A 11 4.86 5.90 -12.07
N LEU A 12 4.73 4.58 -11.88
CA LEU A 12 5.87 3.68 -11.66
C LEU A 12 6.88 3.63 -12.81
N SER A 13 6.48 4.04 -14.01
CA SER A 13 7.38 4.17 -15.17
C SER A 13 8.40 5.32 -15.05
N GLN A 14 8.20 6.24 -14.11
CA GLN A 14 9.02 7.42 -13.90
C GLN A 14 9.71 7.39 -12.54
N LYS A 15 10.96 7.87 -12.46
CA LYS A 15 11.73 7.88 -11.19
C LYS A 15 11.00 8.60 -10.05
N LYS A 16 10.34 9.73 -10.34
CA LYS A 16 9.52 10.48 -9.37
C LYS A 16 8.22 9.76 -8.98
N GLY A 17 7.75 8.82 -9.78
CA GLY A 17 6.52 8.11 -9.50
C GLY A 17 6.68 7.02 -8.44
N VAL A 18 7.88 6.45 -8.27
CA VAL A 18 8.16 5.55 -7.14
C VAL A 18 8.04 6.31 -5.81
N GLU A 19 8.56 7.54 -5.74
CA GLU A 19 8.43 8.40 -4.57
C GLU A 19 6.98 8.80 -4.32
N PHE A 20 6.23 9.11 -5.37
CA PHE A 20 4.79 9.38 -5.27
C PHE A 20 4.01 8.20 -4.67
N VAL A 21 4.21 6.99 -5.20
CA VAL A 21 3.54 5.79 -4.67
C VAL A 21 3.88 5.53 -3.21
N GLU A 22 5.13 5.77 -2.81
CA GLU A 22 5.53 5.67 -1.42
C GLU A 22 4.80 6.68 -0.51
N GLN A 23 4.59 7.92 -0.97
CA GLN A 23 3.81 8.91 -0.23
C GLN A 23 2.34 8.53 -0.15
N GLU A 24 1.74 8.02 -1.22
CA GLU A 24 0.34 7.55 -1.21
C GLU A 24 0.12 6.43 -0.18
N ILE A 25 1.04 5.44 -0.11
CA ILE A 25 0.98 4.38 0.90
C ILE A 25 1.05 4.97 2.32
N LYS A 26 1.96 5.93 2.55
CA LYS A 26 2.10 6.61 3.86
C LYS A 26 0.86 7.42 4.25
N LEU A 27 0.20 8.06 3.28
CA LEU A 27 -1.07 8.76 3.49
C LEU A 27 -2.19 7.77 3.85
N LEU A 28 -2.27 6.63 3.17
CA LEU A 28 -3.22 5.56 3.50
C LEU A 28 -2.96 4.99 4.91
N PHE A 29 -1.70 4.77 5.28
CA PHE A 29 -1.35 4.34 6.65
C PHE A 29 -1.79 5.36 7.69
N SER A 30 -1.56 6.66 7.44
CA SER A 30 -2.02 7.74 8.32
C SER A 30 -3.54 7.76 8.44
N ALA A 31 -4.26 7.57 7.33
CA ALA A 31 -5.71 7.50 7.32
C ALA A 31 -6.22 6.30 8.13
N ILE A 32 -5.64 5.11 7.96
CA ILE A 32 -5.96 3.91 8.75
C ILE A 32 -5.68 4.16 10.22
N ALA A 33 -4.56 4.79 10.56
CA ALA A 33 -4.21 5.10 11.95
C ALA A 33 -5.28 5.95 12.64
N GLY A 34 -5.91 6.88 11.90
CA GLY A 34 -7.00 7.74 12.37
C GLY A 34 -8.37 7.09 12.48
N THR A 35 -8.57 5.87 11.96
CA THR A 35 -9.86 5.15 12.07
C THR A 35 -10.08 4.57 13.48
N ASN A 36 -11.35 4.39 13.87
CA ASN A 36 -11.69 3.83 15.19
C ASN A 36 -11.79 2.31 15.15
N LYS A 37 -12.34 1.76 14.06
CA LYS A 37 -12.54 0.32 13.85
C LYS A 37 -11.88 -0.12 12.55
N ILE A 38 -11.51 -1.39 12.50
CA ILE A 38 -10.95 -2.00 11.28
C ILE A 38 -11.93 -1.93 10.10
N ASP A 39 -13.23 -2.05 10.37
CA ASP A 39 -14.29 -1.96 9.36
C ASP A 39 -14.32 -0.57 8.71
N ASP A 40 -14.02 0.49 9.46
CA ASP A 40 -13.93 1.86 8.94
C ASP A 40 -12.75 2.01 7.96
N ALA A 41 -11.77 1.10 8.02
CA ALA A 41 -10.58 1.07 7.19
C ALA A 41 -10.69 0.14 5.98
N GLU A 42 -11.82 -0.53 5.73
CA GLU A 42 -11.97 -1.51 4.64
C GLU A 42 -11.60 -0.93 3.27
N LEU A 43 -12.11 0.26 2.94
CA LEU A 43 -11.80 0.91 1.67
C LEU A 43 -10.32 1.29 1.55
N LEU A 44 -9.69 1.68 2.65
CA LEU A 44 -8.27 2.01 2.69
C LEU A 44 -7.42 0.76 2.48
N PHE A 45 -7.79 -0.35 3.10
CA PHE A 45 -7.13 -1.64 2.88
C PHE A 45 -7.31 -2.13 1.44
N LYS A 46 -8.48 -1.95 0.84
CA LYS A 46 -8.69 -2.26 -0.58
C LYS A 46 -7.76 -1.45 -1.49
N ASN A 47 -7.59 -0.16 -1.22
CA ASN A 47 -6.66 0.67 -1.98
C ASN A 47 -5.20 0.19 -1.80
N LEU A 48 -4.81 -0.24 -0.59
CA LEU A 48 -3.49 -0.80 -0.34
C LEU A 48 -3.28 -2.13 -1.05
N GLU A 49 -4.30 -2.98 -1.12
CA GLU A 49 -4.31 -4.22 -1.89
C GLU A 49 -4.09 -3.95 -3.40
N ASP A 50 -4.84 -3.00 -3.96
CA ASP A 50 -4.69 -2.60 -5.36
C ASP A 50 -3.26 -2.08 -5.65
N ILE A 51 -2.71 -1.25 -4.78
CA ILE A 51 -1.33 -0.75 -4.90
C ILE A 51 -0.32 -1.90 -4.76
N GLN A 52 -0.54 -2.83 -3.83
CA GLN A 52 0.32 -3.99 -3.63
C GLN A 52 0.39 -4.83 -4.91
N PHE A 53 -0.75 -5.12 -5.53
CA PHE A 53 -0.80 -5.93 -6.73
C PHE A 53 -0.04 -5.27 -7.90
N VAL A 54 -0.25 -3.96 -8.09
CA VAL A 54 0.46 -3.18 -9.12
C VAL A 54 1.97 -3.15 -8.88
N LEU A 55 2.40 -2.94 -7.64
CA LEU A 55 3.81 -2.93 -7.26
C LEU A 55 4.44 -4.31 -7.42
N ALA A 56 3.77 -5.37 -6.98
CA ALA A 56 4.26 -6.75 -7.11
C ALA A 56 4.49 -7.09 -8.59
N LYS A 57 3.51 -6.84 -9.45
CA LYS A 57 3.64 -6.99 -10.91
C LYS A 57 4.82 -6.16 -11.45
N SER A 58 4.93 -4.90 -11.05
CA SER A 58 5.99 -4.01 -11.54
C SER A 58 7.40 -4.44 -11.11
N ILE A 59 7.56 -4.92 -9.88
CA ILE A 59 8.85 -5.37 -9.35
C ILE A 59 9.24 -6.72 -9.97
N PHE A 60 8.34 -7.71 -9.92
CA PHE A 60 8.66 -9.09 -10.28
C PHE A 60 8.59 -9.36 -11.78
N LYS A 61 7.65 -8.73 -12.49
CA LYS A 61 7.48 -8.93 -13.94
C LYS A 61 8.31 -7.92 -14.75
N ASN A 62 8.26 -6.64 -14.38
CA ASN A 62 8.90 -5.57 -15.16
C ASN A 62 10.31 -5.21 -14.65
N GLY A 63 10.76 -5.79 -13.53
CA GLY A 63 12.11 -5.58 -12.99
C GLY A 63 12.36 -4.18 -12.43
N ILE A 64 11.30 -3.43 -12.07
CA ILE A 64 11.44 -2.07 -11.54
C ILE A 64 12.16 -2.12 -10.18
N LYS A 65 13.18 -1.27 -10.04
CA LYS A 65 13.89 -1.09 -8.77
C LYS A 65 13.11 -0.11 -7.90
N VAL A 66 12.76 -0.53 -6.69
CA VAL A 66 12.05 0.28 -5.69
C VAL A 66 12.80 0.32 -4.37
N THR A 67 12.37 1.21 -3.47
CA THR A 67 12.93 1.37 -2.12
C THR A 67 12.73 0.13 -1.26
N SER A 68 13.51 -0.01 -0.19
CA SER A 68 13.33 -1.09 0.80
C SER A 68 11.94 -1.03 1.46
N PHE A 69 11.42 0.18 1.67
CA PHE A 69 10.06 0.42 2.16
C PHE A 69 9.03 -0.24 1.23
N LEU A 70 9.07 0.03 -0.07
CA LEU A 70 8.10 -0.51 -1.03
C LEU A 70 8.23 -2.03 -1.19
N LYS A 71 9.46 -2.59 -1.12
CA LYS A 71 9.65 -4.05 -1.12
C LYS A 71 9.02 -4.69 0.11
N LYS A 72 9.24 -4.10 1.29
CA LYS A 72 8.66 -4.58 2.54
C LYS A 72 7.14 -4.45 2.52
N PHE A 73 6.61 -3.35 2.00
CA PHE A 73 5.17 -3.17 1.79
C PHE A 73 4.59 -4.30 0.95
N VAL A 74 5.17 -4.59 -0.23
CA VAL A 74 4.66 -5.64 -1.12
C VAL A 74 4.62 -7.00 -0.43
N TYR A 75 5.64 -7.32 0.37
CA TYR A 75 5.71 -8.57 1.13
C TYR A 75 4.69 -8.61 2.28
N ASP A 76 4.63 -7.56 3.10
CA ASP A 76 3.76 -7.48 4.27
C ASP A 76 2.26 -7.52 3.87
N PHE A 77 1.92 -7.04 2.67
CA PHE A 77 0.55 -6.88 2.18
C PHE A 77 0.10 -7.95 1.16
N ASP A 78 0.92 -8.97 0.87
CA ASP A 78 0.61 -10.01 -0.13
C ASP A 78 -0.62 -10.86 0.23
N ARG A 79 -0.94 -10.97 1.53
CA ARG A 79 -2.10 -11.72 2.06
C ARG A 79 -3.07 -10.82 2.82
N ILE A 80 -3.22 -9.58 2.38
CA ILE A 80 -4.14 -8.61 3.01
C ILE A 80 -5.62 -9.05 2.94
N ASP A 81 -5.96 -9.95 2.03
CA ASP A 81 -7.27 -10.59 1.91
C ASP A 81 -7.63 -11.48 3.11
N ASP A 82 -6.62 -12.02 3.81
CA ASP A 82 -6.79 -12.78 5.03
C ASP A 82 -7.13 -11.88 6.24
N ASN A 83 -8.21 -12.19 6.95
CA ASN A 83 -8.73 -11.37 8.04
C ASN A 83 -7.75 -11.23 9.21
N ASP A 84 -7.03 -12.29 9.56
CA ASP A 84 -6.04 -12.25 10.64
C ASP A 84 -4.85 -11.39 10.25
N THR A 85 -4.38 -11.52 9.00
CA THR A 85 -3.33 -10.68 8.43
C THR A 85 -3.74 -9.22 8.42
N LYS A 86 -4.95 -8.90 7.92
CA LYS A 86 -5.49 -7.53 7.91
C LYS A 86 -5.59 -6.95 9.31
N LYS A 87 -6.03 -7.73 10.30
CA LYS A 87 -6.09 -7.32 11.71
C LYS A 87 -4.70 -7.05 12.30
N ASN A 88 -3.72 -7.89 11.98
CA ASN A 88 -2.33 -7.69 12.41
C ASN A 88 -1.74 -6.41 11.79
N LEU A 89 -1.96 -6.20 10.49
CA LEU A 89 -1.53 -4.98 9.79
C LEU A 89 -2.20 -3.72 10.37
N TYR A 90 -3.50 -3.77 10.66
CA TYR A 90 -4.24 -2.68 11.28
C TYR A 90 -3.61 -2.26 12.62
N ASN A 91 -3.37 -3.25 13.50
CA ASN A 91 -2.74 -3.01 14.80
C ASN A 91 -1.31 -2.46 14.66
N LYS A 92 -0.54 -3.01 13.72
CA LYS A 92 0.83 -2.55 13.43
C LYS A 92 0.86 -1.09 12.98
N ILE A 93 0.03 -0.72 12.00
CA ILE A 93 -0.08 0.65 11.49
C ILE A 93 -0.43 1.63 12.62
N LYS A 94 -1.41 1.29 13.46
CA LYS A 94 -1.80 2.13 14.60
C LYS A 94 -0.69 2.27 15.64
N SER A 95 0.05 1.20 15.90
CA SER A 95 1.17 1.23 16.86
C SER A 95 2.34 2.08 16.36
N GLU A 96 2.66 2.00 15.07
CA GLU A 96 3.75 2.78 14.45
C GLU A 96 3.41 4.28 14.36
N ALA A 97 2.12 4.64 14.22
CA ALA A 97 1.66 6.03 14.21
C ALA A 97 1.58 6.69 15.60
N ALA A 98 1.64 5.91 16.68
CA ALA A 98 1.60 6.42 18.06
C ALA A 98 2.99 6.80 18.62
N GLN A 99 4.05 6.58 17.84
CA GLN A 99 5.45 6.93 18.14
C GLN A 99 5.83 8.26 17.50
#